data_AF-A0A0B1TUM7-F1
#
_entry.id   AF-A0A0B1TUM7-F1
#
_cell.length_a   1.000
_cell.length_b   1.000
_cell.length_c   1.000
_cell.angle_alpha   90.00
_cell.angle_beta   90.00
_cell.angle_gamma   90.00
#
_symmetry.space_group_name_H-M   'P 1'
#
loop_
_entity.id
_entity.type
_entity.pdbx_description
1 polymer ?
#
loop_
_entity_poly.entity_id
_entity_poly.type
_entity_poly.pdbx_seq_one_letter_code
_entity_poly.pdbx_strand_id
1 'polypeptide(L)'
;MLLLSALLVQYKVFCLGSKSERKYAEAILPVRARGNLLLCSLLIGNVCVNSGISILLDDLTSGYIALIASSAGIVVFGEIFPQSLCVKKGLAVGAYTIWVTRFFMIATFPIAFPISKILDCVLGEEVVSYDRKRLMELIKMSSEEGLVEELKIAVGAMEISDKTVKDVMTHIGDVYMLPNTTVLNTKAVAKILQSGYTRIPVYDGDRNNVVSLLFVKDLALLDPDDNFTIQTVCGYHQHPLRFVDEDTPLRVMLEEFKKGDYHLAMVHRIVSKEDSDPAYEIVGVVTLEDIVEEILQKKESA
;
A
#
# COMPACT_ATOMS: atom_id res chain seq x y z
N MET A 1 19.25 -14.95 -16.24
CA MET A 1 18.03 -14.39 -16.86
C MET A 1 16.76 -15.19 -16.56
N LEU A 2 16.81 -16.53 -16.45
CA LEU A 2 15.72 -17.40 -15.94
C LEU A 2 15.24 -17.09 -14.50
N LEU A 3 16.08 -16.46 -13.67
CA LEU A 3 15.78 -16.14 -12.26
C LEU A 3 14.97 -14.84 -12.08
N LEU A 4 15.13 -13.84 -12.96
CA LEU A 4 14.38 -12.59 -12.88
C LEU A 4 12.92 -12.77 -13.30
N SER A 5 12.64 -13.65 -14.28
CA SER A 5 11.28 -14.07 -14.61
C SER A 5 10.60 -14.88 -13.50
N ALA A 6 11.37 -15.53 -12.62
CA ALA A 6 10.82 -16.33 -11.52
C ALA A 6 10.40 -15.48 -10.31
N LEU A 7 10.95 -14.27 -10.15
CA LEU A 7 10.60 -13.36 -9.05
C LEU A 7 9.16 -12.88 -9.12
N LEU A 8 8.71 -12.45 -10.30
CA LEU A 8 7.32 -12.10 -10.60
C LEU A 8 6.36 -13.30 -10.49
N VAL A 9 6.83 -14.51 -10.78
CA VAL A 9 6.02 -15.74 -10.71
C VAL A 9 5.78 -16.17 -9.25
N GLN A 10 6.71 -15.94 -8.34
CA GLN A 10 6.59 -16.44 -6.96
C GLN A 10 5.45 -15.82 -6.17
N TYR A 11 5.27 -14.50 -6.28
CA TYR A 11 4.19 -13.82 -5.56
C TYR A 11 2.82 -14.12 -6.20
N LYS A 12 2.78 -14.16 -7.54
CA LYS A 12 1.57 -14.52 -8.31
C LYS A 12 1.09 -15.93 -7.97
N VAL A 13 1.98 -16.89 -7.76
CA VAL A 13 1.61 -18.27 -7.44
C VAL A 13 1.17 -18.46 -5.98
N PHE A 14 1.80 -17.78 -5.03
CA PHE A 14 1.46 -17.96 -3.61
C PHE A 14 0.03 -17.49 -3.30
N CYS A 15 -0.41 -16.40 -3.91
CA CYS A 15 -1.77 -15.88 -3.77
C CYS A 15 -2.75 -16.53 -4.78
N LEU A 16 -2.38 -16.63 -6.06
CA LEU A 16 -3.32 -16.91 -7.17
C LEU A 16 -3.13 -18.29 -7.86
N GLY A 17 -2.18 -19.11 -7.43
CA GLY A 17 -1.92 -20.42 -8.04
C GLY A 17 -2.94 -21.50 -7.66
N SER A 18 -3.21 -22.42 -8.59
CA SER A 18 -3.96 -23.66 -8.31
C SER A 18 -3.30 -24.47 -7.18
N LYS A 19 -4.05 -25.38 -6.53
CA LYS A 19 -3.52 -26.23 -5.43
C LYS A 19 -2.19 -26.93 -5.78
N SER A 20 -1.99 -27.28 -7.05
CA SER A 20 -0.76 -27.90 -7.55
C SER A 20 0.40 -26.91 -7.66
N GLU A 21 0.13 -25.68 -8.12
CA GLU A 21 1.15 -24.64 -8.24
C GLU A 21 1.63 -24.15 -6.87
N ARG A 22 0.73 -24.06 -5.88
CA ARG A 22 1.11 -23.75 -4.49
C ARG A 22 2.10 -24.78 -3.93
N LYS A 23 1.87 -26.07 -4.15
CA LYS A 23 2.81 -27.14 -3.75
C LYS A 23 4.18 -27.00 -4.43
N TYR A 24 4.20 -26.66 -5.72
CA TYR A 24 5.45 -26.44 -6.43
C TYR A 24 6.22 -25.21 -5.91
N ALA A 25 5.52 -24.12 -5.61
CA ALA A 25 6.13 -22.93 -5.01
C ALA A 25 6.70 -23.23 -3.62
N GLU A 26 5.97 -23.95 -2.77
CA GLU A 26 6.40 -24.34 -1.41
C GLU A 26 7.70 -25.15 -1.43
N ALA A 27 7.85 -26.07 -2.39
CA ALA A 27 9.09 -26.81 -2.56
C ALA A 27 10.28 -25.89 -2.92
N ILE A 28 10.08 -24.91 -3.80
CA ILE A 28 11.14 -24.05 -4.37
C ILE A 28 11.57 -22.93 -3.40
N LEU A 29 10.63 -22.40 -2.60
CA LEU A 29 10.86 -21.29 -1.66
C LEU A 29 12.14 -21.39 -0.81
N PRO A 30 12.43 -22.50 -0.10
CA PRO A 30 13.61 -22.58 0.78
C PRO A 30 14.94 -22.50 0.03
N VAL A 31 14.97 -22.95 -1.23
CA VAL A 31 16.16 -22.91 -2.07
C VAL A 31 16.41 -21.49 -2.58
N ARG A 32 15.34 -20.75 -2.90
CA ARG A 32 15.42 -19.37 -3.35
C ARG A 32 15.69 -18.36 -2.22
N ALA A 33 15.35 -18.69 -0.97
CA ALA A 33 15.68 -17.85 0.18
C ALA A 33 17.18 -17.51 0.26
N ARG A 34 18.05 -18.31 -0.37
CA ARG A 34 19.47 -18.00 -0.58
C ARG A 34 19.76 -17.66 -2.04
N GLY A 35 19.17 -16.57 -2.53
CA GLY A 35 19.17 -16.20 -3.96
C GLY A 35 20.56 -16.11 -4.57
N ASN A 36 21.50 -15.42 -3.91
CA ASN A 36 22.86 -15.26 -4.40
C ASN A 36 23.66 -16.57 -4.39
N LEU A 37 23.51 -17.40 -3.35
CA LEU A 37 24.14 -18.72 -3.31
C LEU A 37 23.61 -19.64 -4.41
N LEU A 38 22.29 -19.64 -4.63
CA LEU A 38 21.64 -20.39 -5.71
C LEU A 38 22.16 -19.94 -7.09
N LEU A 39 22.22 -18.62 -7.32
CA LEU A 39 22.74 -18.04 -8.57
C LEU A 39 24.19 -18.48 -8.81
N CYS A 40 25.08 -18.31 -7.84
CA CYS A 40 26.48 -18.69 -7.96
C CYS A 40 26.64 -20.19 -8.23
N SER A 41 25.92 -21.03 -7.49
CA SER A 41 25.99 -22.50 -7.62
C SER A 41 25.55 -22.97 -9.01
N LEU A 42 24.46 -22.41 -9.54
CA LEU A 42 23.95 -22.77 -10.86
C LEU A 42 24.85 -22.26 -11.99
N LEU A 43 25.42 -21.07 -11.87
CA LEU A 43 26.37 -20.53 -12.86
C LEU A 43 27.66 -21.36 -12.90
N ILE A 44 28.22 -21.69 -11.74
CA ILE A 44 29.41 -22.56 -11.65
C ILE A 44 29.07 -23.94 -12.23
N GLY A 45 27.94 -24.52 -11.85
CA GLY A 45 27.48 -25.80 -12.40
C GLY A 45 27.37 -25.79 -13.92
N ASN A 46 26.76 -24.73 -14.50
CA ASN A 46 26.62 -24.57 -15.94
C ASN A 46 27.98 -24.50 -16.64
N VAL A 47 28.91 -23.67 -16.13
CA VAL A 47 30.26 -23.56 -16.70
C VAL A 47 31.02 -24.88 -16.61
N CYS A 48 30.92 -25.60 -15.49
CA CYS A 48 31.56 -26.90 -15.32
C CYS A 48 31.02 -27.94 -16.30
N VAL A 49 29.69 -28.03 -16.46
CA VAL A 49 29.05 -28.98 -17.39
C VAL A 49 29.42 -28.65 -18.83
N ASN A 50 29.34 -27.37 -19.22
CA ASN A 50 29.69 -26.93 -20.58
C ASN A 50 31.16 -27.22 -20.89
N SER A 51 32.06 -26.89 -19.97
CA SER A 51 33.50 -27.16 -20.13
C SER A 51 33.78 -28.65 -20.21
N GLY A 52 33.13 -29.47 -19.38
CA GLY A 52 33.27 -30.92 -19.39
C GLY A 52 32.81 -31.56 -20.70
N ILE A 53 31.68 -31.11 -21.25
CA ILE A 53 31.18 -31.56 -22.56
C ILE A 53 32.17 -31.17 -23.67
N SER A 54 32.68 -29.94 -23.66
CA SER A 54 33.67 -29.49 -24.65
C SER A 54 34.95 -30.32 -24.61
N ILE A 55 35.51 -30.59 -23.42
CA ILE A 55 36.72 -31.41 -23.27
C ILE A 55 36.46 -32.85 -23.75
N LEU A 56 35.34 -33.44 -23.36
CA LEU A 56 34.99 -34.80 -23.77
C LEU A 56 34.83 -34.94 -25.29
N LEU A 57 34.26 -33.94 -25.96
CA LEU A 57 34.10 -33.94 -27.41
C LEU A 57 35.42 -33.70 -28.17
N ASP A 58 36.33 -32.93 -27.57
CA ASP A 58 37.69 -32.70 -28.09
C ASP A 58 38.50 -34.01 -28.09
N ASP A 59 38.39 -34.82 -27.03
CA ASP A 59 39.05 -36.14 -26.98
C ASP A 59 38.48 -37.15 -28.00
N LEU A 60 37.22 -37.00 -28.41
CA LEU A 60 36.53 -37.94 -29.29
C LEU A 60 36.60 -37.59 -30.79
N THR A 61 36.97 -36.37 -31.15
CA THR A 61 36.87 -35.85 -32.53
C THR A 61 38.11 -35.02 -32.91
N SER A 62 38.29 -34.67 -34.17
CA SER A 62 39.30 -33.67 -34.58
C SER A 62 38.94 -32.28 -34.02
N GLY A 63 39.89 -31.57 -33.41
CA GLY A 63 39.64 -30.36 -32.60
C GLY A 63 38.76 -29.27 -33.22
N TYR A 64 38.86 -29.02 -34.54
CA TYR A 64 37.98 -28.04 -35.19
C TYR A 64 36.51 -28.49 -35.27
N ILE A 65 36.29 -29.77 -35.54
CA ILE A 65 34.94 -30.36 -35.59
C ILE A 65 34.39 -30.49 -34.17
N ALA A 66 35.24 -30.87 -33.19
CA ALA A 66 34.88 -30.91 -31.78
C ALA A 66 34.41 -29.55 -31.26
N LEU A 67 35.13 -28.47 -31.60
CA LEU A 67 34.77 -27.12 -31.19
C LEU A 67 33.39 -26.69 -31.74
N ILE A 68 33.14 -26.90 -33.03
CA ILE A 68 31.87 -26.53 -33.66
C ILE A 68 30.72 -27.41 -33.14
N ALA A 69 30.93 -28.72 -33.07
CA ALA A 69 29.92 -29.68 -32.64
C ALA A 69 29.55 -29.49 -31.15
N SER A 70 30.54 -29.29 -30.27
CA SER A 70 30.30 -29.02 -28.86
C SER A 70 29.59 -27.69 -28.64
N SER A 71 30.02 -26.62 -29.32
CA SER A 71 29.39 -25.30 -29.20
C SER A 71 27.93 -25.32 -29.67
N ALA A 72 27.66 -25.92 -30.84
CA ALA A 72 26.29 -26.04 -31.35
C ALA A 72 25.42 -26.94 -30.46
N GLY A 73 25.97 -28.06 -29.99
CA GLY A 73 25.28 -29.00 -29.11
C GLY A 73 24.90 -28.37 -27.77
N ILE A 74 25.83 -27.66 -27.13
CA ILE A 74 25.60 -26.97 -25.86
C ILE A 74 24.53 -25.89 -26.02
N VAL A 75 24.60 -25.06 -27.06
CA VAL A 75 23.61 -23.99 -27.26
C VAL A 75 22.21 -24.57 -27.52
N VAL A 76 22.09 -25.56 -28.40
CA VAL A 76 20.77 -26.11 -28.76
C VAL A 76 20.17 -26.95 -27.62
N PHE A 77 20.93 -27.91 -27.10
CA PHE A 77 20.42 -28.88 -26.12
C PHE A 77 20.61 -28.44 -24.66
N GLY A 78 21.67 -27.69 -24.36
CA GLY A 78 21.98 -27.21 -23.00
C GLY A 78 21.29 -25.89 -22.65
N GLU A 79 21.06 -25.00 -23.62
CA GLU A 79 20.53 -23.66 -23.34
C GLU A 79 19.14 -23.42 -23.93
N ILE A 80 18.98 -23.50 -25.25
CA ILE A 80 17.75 -23.11 -25.95
C ILE A 80 16.58 -24.02 -25.58
N PHE A 81 16.77 -25.35 -25.66
CA PHE A 81 15.70 -26.30 -25.40
C PHE A 81 15.18 -26.23 -23.95
N PRO A 82 16.03 -26.26 -22.90
CA PRO A 82 15.56 -26.13 -21.52
C PRO A 82 14.91 -24.77 -21.23
N GLN A 83 15.46 -23.67 -21.77
CA GLN A 83 14.88 -22.35 -21.60
C GLN A 83 13.46 -22.27 -22.19
N SER A 84 13.25 -22.84 -23.38
CA SER A 84 11.93 -22.84 -24.03
C SER A 84 10.85 -23.59 -23.23
N LEU A 85 11.23 -24.68 -22.54
CA LEU A 85 10.33 -25.44 -21.67
C LEU A 85 9.96 -24.65 -20.40
N CYS A 86 10.94 -23.92 -19.83
CA CYS A 86 10.75 -23.11 -18.64
C CYS A 86 9.80 -21.92 -18.85
N VAL A 87 9.68 -21.39 -20.07
CA VAL A 87 8.74 -20.29 -20.38
C VAL A 87 7.27 -20.71 -20.17
N LYS A 88 6.91 -21.95 -20.49
CA LYS A 88 5.52 -22.43 -20.39
C LYS A 88 5.19 -23.09 -19.05
N LYS A 89 6.15 -23.78 -18.43
CA LYS A 89 5.94 -24.60 -17.21
C LYS A 89 7.07 -24.44 -16.18
N GLY A 90 7.67 -23.26 -16.08
CA GLY A 90 8.85 -23.02 -15.24
C GLY A 90 8.68 -23.44 -13.78
N LEU A 91 7.50 -23.25 -13.20
CA LEU A 91 7.24 -23.64 -11.81
C LEU A 91 7.23 -25.17 -11.60
N ALA A 92 6.56 -25.90 -12.48
CA ALA A 92 6.51 -27.36 -12.41
C ALA A 92 7.89 -27.98 -12.69
N VAL A 93 8.60 -27.46 -13.70
CA VAL A 93 9.97 -27.90 -14.03
C VAL A 93 10.93 -27.60 -12.88
N GLY A 94 10.85 -26.41 -12.28
CA GLY A 94 11.68 -26.02 -11.13
C GLY A 94 11.43 -26.89 -9.90
N ALA A 95 10.18 -27.26 -9.62
CA ALA A 95 9.86 -28.13 -8.50
C ALA A 95 10.34 -29.57 -8.73
N TYR A 96 10.24 -30.10 -9.96
CA TYR A 96 10.69 -31.45 -10.29
C TYR A 96 12.23 -31.55 -10.31
N THR A 97 12.91 -30.48 -10.72
CA THR A 97 14.38 -30.42 -10.79
C THR A 97 15.03 -29.97 -9.49
N ILE A 98 14.26 -29.76 -8.41
CA ILE A 98 14.78 -29.23 -7.15
C ILE A 98 15.89 -30.09 -6.54
N TRP A 99 15.80 -31.41 -6.69
CA TRP A 99 16.82 -32.33 -6.19
C TRP A 99 18.15 -32.15 -6.93
N VAL A 100 18.11 -31.95 -8.24
CA VAL A 100 19.30 -31.64 -9.07
C VAL A 100 19.91 -30.30 -8.65
N THR A 101 19.08 -29.28 -8.46
CA THR A 101 19.53 -27.96 -7.99
C THR A 101 20.22 -28.07 -6.63
N ARG A 102 19.66 -28.82 -5.68
CA ARG A 102 20.27 -29.06 -4.37
C ARG A 102 21.61 -29.80 -4.48
N PHE A 103 21.71 -30.78 -5.37
CA PHE A 103 22.97 -31.46 -5.63
C PHE A 103 24.06 -30.48 -6.08
N PHE A 104 23.79 -29.62 -7.06
CA PHE A 104 24.75 -28.61 -7.51
C PHE A 104 25.10 -27.60 -6.43
N MET A 105 24.12 -27.16 -5.63
CA MET A 105 24.39 -26.25 -4.51
C MET A 105 25.30 -26.86 -3.45
N ILE A 106 25.15 -28.16 -3.14
CA ILE A 106 26.02 -28.86 -2.19
C ILE A 106 27.40 -29.11 -2.80
N ALA A 107 27.46 -29.56 -4.05
CA ALA A 107 28.72 -29.87 -4.74
C ALA A 107 29.59 -28.62 -4.94
N THR A 108 28.98 -27.49 -5.30
CA THR A 108 29.70 -26.22 -5.53
C THR A 108 29.80 -25.36 -4.28
N PHE A 109 29.21 -25.78 -3.15
CA PHE A 109 29.18 -25.03 -1.89
C PHE A 109 30.53 -24.42 -1.45
N PRO A 110 31.67 -25.14 -1.44
CA PRO A 110 32.93 -24.57 -0.94
C PRO A 110 33.42 -23.37 -1.75
N ILE A 111 33.06 -23.28 -3.02
CA ILE A 111 33.45 -22.19 -3.93
C ILE A 111 32.32 -21.16 -4.03
N ALA A 112 31.07 -21.60 -4.11
CA ALA A 112 29.91 -20.73 -4.25
C ALA A 112 29.65 -19.88 -3.01
N PHE A 113 29.91 -20.40 -1.80
CA PHE A 113 29.68 -19.69 -0.54
C PHE A 113 30.50 -18.40 -0.35
N PRO A 114 31.84 -18.39 -0.55
CA PRO A 114 32.60 -17.14 -0.42
C PRO A 114 32.21 -16.12 -1.49
N ILE A 115 31.94 -16.57 -2.72
CA ILE A 115 31.51 -15.69 -3.83
C ILE A 115 30.15 -15.08 -3.51
N SER A 116 29.18 -15.88 -3.04
CA SER A 116 27.86 -15.39 -2.69
C SER A 116 27.93 -14.38 -1.55
N LYS A 117 28.78 -14.62 -0.54
CA LYS A 117 28.95 -13.70 0.59
C LYS A 117 29.55 -12.36 0.19
N ILE A 118 30.48 -12.35 -0.77
CA ILE A 118 31.00 -11.10 -1.36
C ILE A 118 29.88 -10.39 -2.11
N LEU A 119 29.07 -11.13 -2.87
CA LEU A 119 27.95 -10.57 -3.61
C LEU A 119 26.88 -9.97 -2.67
N ASP A 120 26.55 -10.67 -1.58
CA ASP A 120 25.65 -10.19 -0.52
C ASP A 120 26.18 -8.90 0.12
N CYS A 121 27.50 -8.77 0.29
CA CYS A 121 28.13 -7.58 0.87
C CYS A 121 28.14 -6.38 -0.10
N VAL A 122 28.25 -6.61 -1.41
CA VAL A 122 28.34 -5.54 -2.42
C VAL A 122 26.96 -5.09 -2.90
N LEU A 123 26.01 -6.02 -3.03
CA LEU A 123 24.65 -5.72 -3.51
C LEU A 123 23.65 -5.45 -2.36
N GLY A 124 24.03 -5.74 -1.11
CA GLY A 124 23.14 -5.72 0.05
C GLY A 124 22.26 -6.97 0.12
N GLU A 125 21.87 -7.38 1.33
CA GLU A 125 20.84 -8.42 1.49
C GLU A 125 19.58 -7.97 0.75
N GLU A 126 18.98 -8.84 -0.05
CA GLU A 126 17.59 -8.68 -0.51
C GLU A 126 16.67 -8.78 0.72
N VAL A 127 16.73 -7.79 1.61
CA VAL A 127 15.70 -7.61 2.62
C VAL A 127 14.45 -7.36 1.80
N VAL A 128 13.52 -8.31 1.85
CA VAL A 128 12.19 -8.21 1.24
C VAL A 128 11.42 -7.16 2.05
N SER A 129 11.86 -5.91 1.96
CA SER A 129 11.04 -4.77 2.33
C SER A 129 9.98 -4.70 1.25
N TYR A 130 8.73 -4.89 1.66
CA TYR A 130 7.58 -4.67 0.80
C TYR A 130 7.46 -3.17 0.54
N ASP A 131 8.27 -2.70 -0.41
CA ASP A 131 8.25 -1.30 -0.83
C ASP A 131 6.90 -0.97 -1.47
N ARG A 132 6.39 0.23 -1.23
CA ARG A 132 5.12 0.76 -1.76
C ARG A 132 5.00 0.52 -3.27
N LYS A 133 6.10 0.70 -3.99
CA LYS A 133 6.18 0.48 -5.45
C LYS A 133 5.89 -0.97 -5.83
N ARG A 134 6.38 -1.94 -5.05
CA ARG A 134 6.13 -3.37 -5.28
C ARG A 134 4.68 -3.73 -4.98
N LEU A 135 4.08 -3.21 -3.90
CA LEU A 135 2.65 -3.40 -3.61
C LEU A 135 1.76 -2.84 -4.72
N MET A 136 2.09 -1.67 -5.26
CA MET A 136 1.38 -1.09 -6.41
C MET A 136 1.55 -1.91 -7.71
N GLU A 137 2.73 -2.48 -7.96
CA GLU A 137 2.94 -3.41 -9.08
C GLU A 137 2.08 -4.68 -8.92
N LEU A 138 1.97 -5.21 -7.70
CA LEU A 138 1.13 -6.37 -7.40
C LEU A 138 -0.36 -6.10 -7.62
N ILE A 139 -0.84 -4.88 -7.30
CA ILE A 139 -2.21 -4.45 -7.60
C ILE A 139 -2.43 -4.45 -9.12
N LYS A 140 -1.53 -3.84 -9.90
CA LYS A 140 -1.65 -3.76 -11.37
C LYS A 140 -1.63 -5.12 -12.07
N MET A 141 -1.00 -6.11 -11.45
CA MET A 141 -0.87 -7.47 -11.99
C MET A 141 -1.97 -8.42 -11.53
N SER A 142 -2.77 -8.02 -10.56
CA SER A 142 -3.89 -8.79 -10.01
C SER A 142 -5.15 -8.58 -10.84
N SER A 143 -5.83 -9.68 -11.20
CA SER A 143 -7.10 -9.65 -11.95
C SER A 143 -8.33 -9.98 -11.10
N GLU A 144 -8.14 -10.30 -9.82
CA GLU A 144 -9.23 -10.55 -8.87
C GLU A 144 -9.62 -9.24 -8.16
N GLU A 145 -10.85 -8.79 -8.39
CA GLU A 145 -11.35 -7.50 -7.88
C GLU A 145 -11.29 -7.41 -6.35
N GLY A 146 -11.58 -8.50 -5.62
CA GLY A 146 -11.54 -8.51 -4.15
C GLY A 146 -10.13 -8.32 -3.58
N LEU A 147 -9.13 -8.99 -4.15
CA LEU A 147 -7.73 -8.87 -3.73
C LEU A 147 -7.17 -7.48 -4.06
N VAL A 148 -7.56 -6.93 -5.21
CA VAL A 148 -7.19 -5.56 -5.61
C VAL A 148 -7.68 -4.55 -4.58
N GLU A 149 -8.92 -4.69 -4.09
CA GLU A 149 -9.48 -3.76 -3.11
C GLU A 149 -8.78 -3.87 -1.76
N GLU A 150 -8.54 -5.09 -1.25
CA GLU A 150 -7.79 -5.28 0.01
C GLU A 150 -6.37 -4.70 -0.06
N LEU A 151 -5.69 -4.89 -1.20
CA LEU A 151 -4.35 -4.34 -1.41
C LEU A 151 -4.36 -2.80 -1.52
N LYS A 152 -5.38 -2.21 -2.16
CA LYS A 152 -5.54 -0.75 -2.18
C LYS A 152 -5.73 -0.19 -0.78
N ILE A 153 -6.57 -0.82 0.04
CA ILE A 153 -6.79 -0.42 1.43
C ILE A 153 -5.47 -0.51 2.21
N ALA A 154 -4.71 -1.59 2.04
CA ALA A 154 -3.42 -1.75 2.71
C ALA A 154 -2.43 -0.65 2.29
N VAL A 155 -2.36 -0.32 1.01
CA VAL A 155 -1.50 0.76 0.50
C VAL A 155 -1.98 2.13 1.00
N GLY A 156 -3.28 2.41 0.97
CA GLY A 156 -3.85 3.66 1.51
C GLY A 156 -3.61 3.81 3.01
N ALA A 157 -3.71 2.72 3.78
CA ALA A 157 -3.38 2.71 5.20
C ALA A 157 -1.88 3.00 5.46
N MET A 158 -0.98 2.59 4.57
CA MET A 158 0.42 3.00 4.62
C MET A 158 0.58 4.50 4.31
N GLU A 159 -0.17 5.02 3.34
CA GLU A 159 -0.10 6.44 2.93
C GLU A 159 -0.60 7.42 4.00
N ILE A 160 -1.61 7.06 4.80
CA ILE A 160 -2.08 7.94 5.89
C ILE A 160 -1.04 8.13 7.00
N SER A 161 -0.04 7.24 7.10
CA SER A 161 0.99 7.34 8.13
C SER A 161 1.89 8.55 7.93
N ASP A 162 2.02 9.02 6.68
CA ASP A 162 2.86 10.17 6.30
C ASP A 162 2.04 11.46 6.08
N LYS A 163 0.71 11.41 6.28
CA LYS A 163 -0.20 12.54 6.05
C LYS A 163 -0.67 13.20 7.35
N THR A 164 -1.03 14.47 7.20
CA THR A 164 -1.52 15.33 8.29
C THR A 164 -2.97 15.73 8.05
N VAL A 165 -3.63 16.29 9.06
CA VAL A 165 -5.01 16.80 8.96
C VAL A 165 -5.15 17.81 7.83
N LYS A 166 -4.15 18.67 7.62
CA LYS A 166 -4.10 19.64 6.52
C LYS A 166 -4.33 19.03 5.13
N ASP A 167 -3.91 17.79 4.91
CA ASP A 167 -3.96 17.14 3.60
C ASP A 167 -5.37 16.63 3.23
N VAL A 168 -6.24 16.47 4.23
CA VAL A 168 -7.55 15.81 4.10
C VAL A 168 -8.71 16.71 4.55
N MET A 169 -8.44 17.76 5.33
CA MET A 169 -9.49 18.66 5.84
C MET A 169 -10.29 19.35 4.72
N THR A 170 -11.56 19.61 5.00
CA THR A 170 -12.38 20.52 4.19
C THR A 170 -12.09 21.96 4.61
N HIS A 171 -11.70 22.81 3.68
CA HIS A 171 -11.42 24.22 3.94
C HIS A 171 -12.65 24.98 4.43
N ILE A 172 -12.46 25.90 5.39
CA ILE A 172 -13.55 26.65 6.05
C ILE A 172 -14.48 27.39 5.07
N GLY A 173 -13.97 27.79 3.90
CA GLY A 173 -14.75 28.44 2.84
C GLY A 173 -15.88 27.56 2.29
N ASP A 174 -15.63 26.26 2.18
CA ASP A 174 -16.54 25.26 1.61
C ASP A 174 -17.44 24.60 2.67
N VAL A 175 -17.18 24.85 3.96
CA VAL A 175 -17.97 24.30 5.05
C VAL A 175 -19.33 25.01 5.14
N TYR A 176 -20.41 24.22 5.14
CA TYR A 176 -21.73 24.75 5.45
C TYR A 176 -21.85 25.05 6.95
N MET A 177 -22.10 26.30 7.30
CA MET A 177 -22.18 26.79 8.68
C MET A 177 -23.40 27.68 8.87
N LEU A 178 -23.87 27.79 10.11
CA LEU A 178 -25.02 28.63 10.46
C LEU A 178 -24.66 29.66 11.53
N PRO A 179 -25.18 30.90 11.45
CA PRO A 179 -25.02 31.86 12.53
C PRO A 179 -25.90 31.46 13.73
N ASN A 180 -25.41 31.72 14.94
CA ASN A 180 -26.12 31.48 16.21
C ASN A 180 -27.48 32.19 16.31
N THR A 181 -27.64 33.33 15.64
CA THR A 181 -28.85 34.15 15.58
C THR A 181 -29.94 33.59 14.66
N THR A 182 -29.67 32.51 13.92
CA THR A 182 -30.65 31.90 13.02
C THR A 182 -31.85 31.38 13.81
N VAL A 183 -33.05 31.75 13.38
CA VAL A 183 -34.33 31.27 13.92
C VAL A 183 -34.75 30.00 13.19
N LEU A 184 -35.04 28.95 13.96
CA LEU A 184 -35.43 27.62 13.47
C LEU A 184 -36.92 27.56 13.13
N ASN A 185 -37.32 28.35 12.12
CA ASN A 185 -38.66 28.27 11.54
C ASN A 185 -38.78 27.09 10.56
N THR A 186 -40.00 26.78 10.11
CA THR A 186 -40.28 25.66 9.19
C THR A 186 -39.41 25.68 7.93
N LYS A 187 -39.13 26.87 7.37
CA LYS A 187 -38.30 27.03 6.16
C LYS A 187 -36.82 26.78 6.46
N ALA A 188 -36.31 27.28 7.58
CA ALA A 188 -34.93 27.11 8.01
C ALA A 188 -34.64 25.65 8.32
N VAL A 189 -35.53 24.99 9.07
CA VAL A 189 -35.42 23.55 9.38
C VAL A 189 -35.45 22.73 8.09
N ALA A 190 -36.37 23.02 7.16
CA ALA A 190 -36.41 22.35 5.86
C ALA A 190 -35.12 22.54 5.05
N LYS A 191 -34.55 23.75 5.05
CA LYS A 191 -33.28 24.04 4.38
C LYS A 191 -32.11 23.28 5.01
N ILE A 192 -32.08 23.18 6.34
CA ILE A 192 -31.07 22.40 7.07
C ILE A 192 -31.17 20.92 6.70
N LEU A 193 -32.37 20.34 6.70
CA LEU A 193 -32.57 18.94 6.32
C LEU A 193 -32.20 18.67 4.86
N GLN A 194 -32.53 19.59 3.95
CA GLN A 194 -32.15 19.49 2.53
C GLN A 194 -30.65 19.60 2.27
N SER A 195 -29.88 20.22 3.18
CA SER A 195 -28.42 20.30 3.04
C SER A 195 -27.73 18.94 3.16
N GLY A 196 -28.39 17.94 3.77
CA GLY A 196 -27.87 16.58 3.91
C GLY A 196 -26.78 16.40 4.98
N TYR A 197 -26.32 17.49 5.61
CA TYR A 197 -25.31 17.41 6.68
C TYR A 197 -25.93 16.96 8.01
N THR A 198 -25.21 16.12 8.76
CA THR A 198 -25.67 15.65 10.08
C THR A 198 -25.19 16.56 11.23
N ARG A 199 -24.02 17.19 11.06
CA ARG A 199 -23.35 18.02 12.06
C ARG A 199 -22.95 19.34 11.41
N ILE A 200 -23.42 20.45 11.95
CA ILE A 200 -23.27 21.77 11.33
C ILE A 200 -22.62 22.72 12.34
N PRO A 201 -21.41 23.25 12.06
CA PRO A 201 -20.78 24.24 12.91
C PRO A 201 -21.60 25.54 12.98
N VAL A 202 -21.68 26.10 14.18
CA VAL A 202 -22.40 27.35 14.46
C VAL A 202 -21.41 28.42 14.89
N TYR A 203 -21.47 29.57 14.22
CA TYR A 203 -20.57 30.69 14.48
C TYR A 203 -21.30 31.92 15.04
N ASP A 204 -20.55 32.80 15.70
CA ASP A 204 -21.05 34.06 16.26
C ASP A 204 -20.33 35.26 15.64
N GLY A 205 -21.07 36.03 14.84
CA GLY A 205 -20.56 37.16 14.08
C GLY A 205 -19.67 36.72 12.91
N ASP A 206 -18.41 36.41 13.21
CA ASP A 206 -17.40 35.98 12.23
C ASP A 206 -17.41 34.45 12.07
N ARG A 207 -17.23 33.95 10.84
CA ARG A 207 -17.14 32.51 10.53
C ARG A 207 -15.92 31.85 11.19
N ASN A 208 -14.90 32.65 11.50
CA ASN A 208 -13.73 32.20 12.26
C ASN A 208 -14.02 31.98 13.76
N ASN A 209 -15.17 32.45 14.26
CA ASN A 209 -15.57 32.32 15.66
C ASN A 209 -16.66 31.26 15.82
N VAL A 210 -16.26 29.99 15.83
CA VAL A 210 -17.18 28.85 16.02
C VAL A 210 -17.41 28.59 17.50
N VAL A 211 -18.68 28.69 17.91
CA VAL A 211 -19.10 28.63 19.32
C VAL A 211 -19.73 27.29 19.69
N SER A 212 -20.40 26.62 18.76
CA SER A 212 -21.12 25.38 19.05
C SER A 212 -21.31 24.50 17.82
N LEU A 213 -21.74 23.26 18.03
CA LEU A 213 -22.04 22.29 16.98
C LEU A 213 -23.52 21.90 17.04
N LEU A 214 -24.25 22.09 15.94
CA LEU A 214 -25.65 21.68 15.83
C LEU A 214 -25.73 20.27 15.25
N PHE A 215 -26.42 19.36 15.94
CA PHE A 215 -26.74 18.05 15.39
C PHE A 215 -28.16 18.10 14.83
N VAL A 216 -28.33 17.67 13.58
CA VAL A 216 -29.65 17.72 12.92
C VAL A 216 -30.69 16.86 13.63
N LYS A 217 -30.28 15.78 14.30
CA LYS A 217 -31.18 14.94 15.12
C LYS A 217 -31.84 15.71 16.27
N ASP A 218 -31.22 16.77 16.77
CA ASP A 218 -31.76 17.58 17.87
C ASP A 218 -32.96 18.40 17.41
N LEU A 219 -33.06 18.66 16.10
CA LEU A 219 -34.21 19.32 15.50
C LEU A 219 -35.46 18.43 15.43
N ALA A 220 -35.33 17.12 15.65
CA ALA A 220 -36.43 16.17 15.46
C ALA A 220 -37.58 16.34 16.47
N LEU A 221 -37.30 16.87 17.66
CA LEU A 221 -38.28 17.08 18.73
C LEU A 221 -38.70 18.55 18.86
N LEU A 222 -38.19 19.42 18.00
CA LEU A 222 -38.54 20.85 18.02
C LEU A 222 -39.78 21.09 17.18
N ASP A 223 -40.72 21.84 17.75
CA ASP A 223 -41.81 22.42 16.97
C ASP A 223 -41.29 23.68 16.25
N PRO A 224 -41.31 23.73 14.91
CA PRO A 224 -40.89 24.92 14.17
C PRO A 224 -41.72 26.17 14.47
N ASP A 225 -42.91 26.03 15.04
CA ASP A 225 -43.78 27.15 15.38
C ASP A 225 -43.31 27.90 16.65
N ASP A 226 -42.49 27.26 17.49
CA ASP A 226 -41.91 27.87 18.69
C ASP A 226 -40.80 28.89 18.36
N ASN A 227 -40.29 28.89 17.13
CA ASN A 227 -39.28 29.85 16.64
C ASN A 227 -38.03 29.97 17.55
N PHE A 228 -37.55 28.86 18.10
CA PHE A 228 -36.29 28.84 18.84
C PHE A 228 -35.11 29.29 17.98
N THR A 229 -34.14 29.96 18.60
CA THR A 229 -32.85 30.25 17.96
C THR A 229 -31.92 29.05 18.06
N ILE A 230 -30.97 28.94 17.13
CA ILE A 230 -29.92 27.90 17.18
C ILE A 230 -29.16 27.97 18.50
N GLN A 231 -28.88 29.18 19.01
CA GLN A 231 -28.21 29.37 20.29
C GLN A 231 -28.92 28.65 21.45
N THR A 232 -30.26 28.69 21.50
CA THR A 232 -31.03 28.03 22.58
C THR A 232 -30.91 26.51 22.49
N VAL A 233 -30.99 25.96 21.28
CA VAL A 233 -30.90 24.50 21.05
C VAL A 233 -29.49 24.00 21.35
N CYS A 234 -28.47 24.66 20.81
CA CYS A 234 -27.07 24.33 21.07
C CYS A 234 -26.70 24.54 22.55
N GLY A 235 -27.26 25.55 23.21
CA GLY A 235 -27.07 25.81 24.64
C GLY A 235 -27.70 24.76 25.55
N TYR A 236 -28.77 24.09 25.10
CA TYR A 236 -29.41 22.99 25.82
C TYR A 236 -28.67 21.66 25.65
N HIS A 237 -28.28 21.31 24.41
CA HIS A 237 -27.63 20.02 24.13
C HIS A 237 -26.13 20.00 24.43
N GLN A 238 -25.45 21.15 24.29
CA GLN A 238 -24.02 21.32 24.62
C GLN A 238 -23.11 20.24 24.03
N HIS A 239 -23.28 19.92 22.74
CA HIS A 239 -22.39 18.97 22.07
C HIS A 239 -20.93 19.44 22.13
N PRO A 240 -19.98 18.53 22.42
CA PRO A 240 -18.58 18.90 22.55
C PRO A 240 -18.02 19.36 21.20
N LEU A 241 -17.46 20.57 21.18
CA LEU A 241 -16.70 21.11 20.06
C LEU A 241 -15.22 20.76 20.28
N ARG A 242 -14.62 20.03 19.33
CA ARG A 242 -13.22 19.63 19.38
C ARG A 242 -12.40 20.43 18.39
N PHE A 243 -11.21 20.82 18.82
CA PHE A 243 -10.24 21.60 18.06
C PHE A 243 -8.95 20.79 17.94
N VAL A 244 -8.40 20.75 16.73
CA VAL A 244 -7.17 20.03 16.42
C VAL A 244 -6.25 20.88 15.54
N ASP A 245 -4.95 20.75 15.73
CA ASP A 245 -3.95 21.45 14.92
C ASP A 245 -3.87 20.86 13.50
N GLU A 246 -3.65 21.70 12.50
CA GLU A 246 -3.52 21.26 11.10
C GLU A 246 -2.36 20.26 10.86
N ASP A 247 -1.31 20.35 11.68
CA ASP A 247 -0.12 19.49 11.59
C ASP A 247 -0.29 18.15 12.31
N THR A 248 -1.46 17.90 12.92
CA THR A 248 -1.73 16.64 13.62
C THR A 248 -1.66 15.46 12.63
N PRO A 249 -0.93 14.38 12.94
CA PRO A 249 -0.89 13.21 12.06
C PRO A 249 -2.25 12.52 11.95
N LEU A 250 -2.63 12.08 10.74
CA LEU A 250 -3.93 11.43 10.51
C LEU A 250 -4.10 10.14 11.30
N ARG A 251 -3.02 9.41 11.57
CA ARG A 251 -3.05 8.21 12.41
C ARG A 251 -3.58 8.51 13.81
N VAL A 252 -3.15 9.62 14.40
CA VAL A 252 -3.60 10.03 15.74
C VAL A 252 -5.07 10.41 15.70
N MET A 253 -5.48 11.17 14.68
CA MET A 253 -6.89 11.53 14.47
C MET A 253 -7.81 10.33 14.26
N LEU A 254 -7.36 9.32 13.51
CA LEU A 254 -8.13 8.09 13.31
C LEU A 254 -8.29 7.33 14.63
N GLU A 255 -7.24 7.24 15.45
CA GLU A 255 -7.31 6.63 16.77
C GLU A 255 -8.27 7.40 17.71
N GLU A 256 -8.25 8.73 17.65
CA GLU A 256 -9.19 9.60 18.39
C GLU A 256 -10.64 9.36 17.97
N PHE A 257 -10.95 9.43 16.68
CA PHE A 257 -12.31 9.19 16.17
C PHE A 257 -12.81 7.76 16.43
N LYS A 258 -11.91 6.77 16.46
CA LYS A 258 -12.25 5.38 16.82
C LYS A 258 -12.67 5.20 18.28
N LYS A 259 -12.27 6.09 19.19
CA LYS A 259 -12.77 6.07 20.58
C LYS A 259 -14.29 6.31 20.62
N GLY A 260 -14.84 7.01 19.61
CA GLY A 260 -16.27 7.19 19.43
C GLY A 260 -16.87 8.41 20.13
N ASP A 261 -16.05 9.23 20.78
CA ASP A 261 -16.51 10.44 21.49
C ASP A 261 -17.00 11.53 20.54
N TYR A 262 -16.40 11.61 19.35
CA TYR A 262 -16.73 12.59 18.32
C TYR A 262 -16.27 12.08 16.94
N HIS A 263 -16.87 12.60 15.87
CA HIS A 263 -16.55 12.25 14.47
C HIS A 263 -16.36 13.47 13.57
N LEU A 264 -16.36 14.67 14.16
CA LEU A 264 -16.06 15.94 13.48
C LEU A 264 -15.20 16.77 14.42
N ALA A 265 -14.12 17.33 13.90
CA ALA A 265 -13.26 18.26 14.61
C ALA A 265 -13.03 19.53 13.77
N MET A 266 -12.94 20.66 14.45
CA MET A 266 -12.53 21.93 13.86
C MET A 266 -11.01 21.97 13.78
N VAL A 267 -10.47 22.35 12.63
CA VAL A 267 -9.03 22.44 12.41
C VAL A 267 -8.59 23.88 12.58
N HIS A 268 -7.59 24.11 13.43
CA HIS A 268 -6.98 25.42 13.63
C HIS A 268 -5.50 25.43 13.26
N ARG A 269 -5.04 26.63 12.90
CA ARG A 269 -3.63 26.94 12.73
C ARG A 269 -3.22 27.95 13.80
N ILE A 270 -2.05 27.73 14.36
CA ILE A 270 -1.42 28.69 15.26
C ILE A 270 -0.79 29.80 14.42
N VAL A 271 -1.32 31.01 14.53
CA VAL A 271 -0.75 32.21 13.92
C VAL A 271 0.03 32.95 15.00
N SER A 272 1.35 32.72 15.04
CA SER A 272 2.26 33.49 15.88
C SER A 272 2.54 34.81 15.19
N LYS A 273 2.12 35.93 15.80
CA LYS A 273 2.67 37.25 15.47
C LYS A 273 3.84 37.50 16.43
N GLU A 274 4.92 38.08 15.91
CA GLU A 274 6.21 38.24 16.60
C GLU A 274 6.17 39.02 17.94
N ASP A 275 5.01 39.50 18.40
CA ASP A 275 4.85 40.31 19.61
C ASP A 275 3.49 40.12 20.33
N SER A 276 2.79 39.00 20.13
CA SER A 276 1.52 38.72 20.84
C SER A 276 1.31 37.25 21.16
N ASP A 277 0.39 36.96 22.08
CA ASP A 277 -0.07 35.59 22.35
C ASP A 277 -0.48 34.87 21.05
N PRO A 278 -0.24 33.55 20.96
CA PRO A 278 -0.60 32.77 19.77
C PRO A 278 -2.10 32.90 19.49
N ALA A 279 -2.43 33.44 18.32
CA ALA A 279 -3.80 33.50 17.85
C ALA A 279 -4.14 32.20 17.13
N TYR A 280 -5.32 31.64 17.41
CA TYR A 280 -5.83 30.48 16.70
C TYR A 280 -6.77 30.93 15.59
N GLU A 281 -6.48 30.50 14.36
CA GLU A 281 -7.35 30.74 13.21
C GLU A 281 -7.96 29.40 12.76
N ILE A 282 -9.28 29.36 12.57
CA ILE A 282 -9.96 28.17 12.05
C ILE A 282 -9.71 28.07 10.55
N VAL A 283 -9.09 26.97 10.13
CA VAL A 283 -8.71 26.74 8.72
C VAL A 283 -9.71 25.81 8.03
N GLY A 284 -10.39 24.94 8.79
CA GLY A 284 -11.31 23.97 8.22
C GLY A 284 -11.96 23.03 9.22
N VAL A 285 -12.49 21.94 8.70
CA VAL A 285 -13.06 20.82 9.46
C VAL A 285 -12.52 19.50 8.94
N VAL A 286 -12.40 18.51 9.82
CA VAL A 286 -12.04 17.14 9.47
C VAL A 286 -13.04 16.18 10.08
N THR A 287 -13.46 15.19 9.30
CA THR A 287 -14.39 14.15 9.73
C THR A 287 -13.75 12.76 9.67
N LEU A 288 -14.37 11.78 10.32
CA LEU A 288 -13.93 10.39 10.22
C LEU A 288 -14.08 9.88 8.78
N GLU A 289 -15.15 10.31 8.11
CA GLU A 289 -15.47 9.97 6.74
C GLU A 289 -14.37 10.41 5.77
N ASP A 290 -13.84 11.63 5.91
CA ASP A 290 -12.74 12.14 5.07
C ASP A 290 -11.47 11.27 5.21
N ILE A 291 -11.15 10.86 6.45
CA ILE A 291 -9.98 10.00 6.70
C ILE A 291 -10.18 8.62 6.09
N VAL A 292 -11.38 8.04 6.21
CA VAL A 292 -11.69 6.73 5.63
C VAL A 292 -11.66 6.81 4.10
N GLU A 293 -12.17 7.88 3.50
CA GLU A 293 -12.13 8.09 2.05
C GLU A 293 -10.70 8.16 1.52
N GLU A 294 -9.80 8.83 2.25
CA GLU A 294 -8.38 8.91 1.89
C GLU A 294 -7.70 7.52 1.96
N ILE A 295 -8.06 6.66 2.92
CA ILE A 295 -7.56 5.27 3.00
C ILE A 295 -8.07 4.42 1.85
N LEU A 296 -9.35 4.59 1.49
CA LEU A 296 -9.97 3.86 0.38
C LEU A 296 -9.46 4.36 -0.99
N GLN A 297 -8.67 5.44 -1.03
CA GLN A 297 -8.25 6.13 -2.25
C GLN A 297 -9.44 6.39 -3.19
N LYS A 298 -10.62 6.62 -2.60
CA LYS A 298 -11.86 6.78 -3.35
C LYS A 298 -12.00 8.21 -3.86
N LYS A 299 -10.90 8.82 -4.33
CA LYS A 299 -10.98 9.99 -5.20
C LYS A 299 -11.51 9.48 -6.53
N GLU A 300 -12.84 9.47 -6.63
CA GLU A 300 -13.52 9.37 -7.91
C GLU A 300 -12.83 10.32 -8.87
N SER A 301 -12.38 9.74 -9.98
CA SER A 301 -11.86 10.48 -11.12
C SER A 301 -13.02 11.33 -11.65
N ALA A 302 -13.12 12.56 -11.16
CA ALA A 302 -13.94 13.61 -11.74
C ALA A 302 -13.11 14.38 -12.78
#